data_AF-A0A8S8XLI8-F1
#
_entry.id   AF-A0A8S8XLI8-F1
#
_cell.length_a   1.000
_cell.length_b   1.000
_cell.length_c   1.000
_cell.angle_alpha   90.00
_cell.angle_beta   90.00
_cell.angle_gamma   90.00
#
_symmetry.space_group_name_H-M   'P 1'
#
loop_
_entity.id
_entity.type
_entity.pdbx_description
1 polymer ?
#
loop_
_entity_poly.entity_id
_entity_poly.type
_entity_poly.pdbx_seq_one_letter_code
_entity_poly.pdbx_strand_id
1 'polypeptide(L)'
;MNRVTDVCIPEEQAIRGIEAALLPQWQEYSDNSKSALPHEFFYQILLNGKLDFDGDPSASWVLAAAKNNLPLFVPGWEDSTLGNIFASHVIQSSLDPTTVKSGIHYMTDLAQWYESQTTPLAFFQIGGGIAGDFPICVVPMLNQDLSKTVPLWSWFCQISEATASYGGYSGAPPNEKITWGKLTEKTPRYHIESDATIVAPLIFAYLTNH
;
A
#
# COMPACT_ATOMS: atom_id res chain seq x y z
N MET A 1 -23.62 0.74 11.58
CA MET A 1 -23.38 0.77 10.12
C MET A 1 -22.34 1.84 9.88
N ASN A 2 -21.17 1.47 9.38
CA ASN A 2 -20.06 2.39 9.16
C ASN A 2 -20.23 3.03 7.78
N ARG A 3 -19.83 4.30 7.62
CA ARG A 3 -20.01 5.04 6.36
C ARG A 3 -18.67 5.53 5.86
N VAL A 4 -18.39 5.27 4.59
CA VAL A 4 -17.32 5.91 3.82
C VAL A 4 -18.02 6.70 2.73
N THR A 5 -17.94 8.03 2.79
CA THR A 5 -18.64 8.95 1.89
C THR A 5 -20.14 8.61 1.75
N ASP A 6 -20.54 8.09 0.60
CA ASP A 6 -21.88 7.72 0.16
C ASP A 6 -22.12 6.20 0.22
N VAL A 7 -21.14 5.42 0.66
CA VAL A 7 -21.20 3.96 0.79
C VAL A 7 -21.32 3.53 2.25
N CYS A 8 -22.19 2.56 2.50
CA CYS A 8 -22.36 1.93 3.81
C CYS A 8 -21.62 0.58 3.86
N ILE A 9 -20.80 0.39 4.90
CA ILE A 9 -20.09 -0.85 5.16
C ILE A 9 -20.79 -1.58 6.31
N PRO A 10 -21.36 -2.78 6.05
CA PRO A 10 -21.95 -3.61 7.09
C PRO A 10 -20.86 -4.24 7.95
N GLU A 11 -20.83 -3.93 9.25
CA GLU A 11 -19.71 -4.34 10.12
C GLU A 11 -19.64 -5.87 10.30
N GLU A 12 -20.76 -6.52 10.56
CA GLU A 12 -20.80 -7.97 10.77
C GLU A 12 -20.38 -8.74 9.51
N GLN A 13 -20.96 -8.37 8.36
CA GLN A 13 -20.74 -9.09 7.11
C GLN A 13 -19.36 -8.80 6.52
N ALA A 14 -18.88 -7.55 6.59
CA ALA A 14 -17.61 -7.18 5.95
C ALA A 14 -16.42 -7.30 6.91
N ILE A 15 -16.51 -6.75 8.12
CA ILE A 15 -15.36 -6.65 9.03
C ILE A 15 -15.23 -7.90 9.89
N ARG A 16 -16.32 -8.34 10.55
CA ARG A 16 -16.27 -9.51 11.45
C ARG A 16 -16.08 -10.81 10.67
N GLY A 17 -16.60 -10.90 9.44
CA GLY A 17 -16.30 -12.01 8.54
C GLY A 17 -14.79 -12.15 8.23
N ILE A 18 -14.10 -11.03 7.94
CA ILE A 18 -12.66 -11.03 7.70
C ILE A 18 -11.87 -11.34 8.98
N GLU A 19 -12.26 -10.75 10.12
CA GLU A 19 -11.66 -11.05 11.43
C GLU A 19 -11.73 -12.54 11.77
N ALA A 20 -12.90 -13.17 11.58
CA ALA A 20 -13.09 -14.60 11.84
C ALA A 20 -12.17 -15.49 10.97
N ALA A 21 -11.84 -15.04 9.75
CA ALA A 21 -10.91 -15.73 8.88
C ALA A 21 -9.43 -15.49 9.27
N LEU A 22 -9.09 -14.29 9.74
CA LEU A 22 -7.72 -13.89 10.11
C LEU A 22 -7.28 -14.39 11.49
N LEU A 23 -8.17 -14.35 12.47
CA LEU A 23 -7.83 -14.64 13.87
C LEU A 23 -7.13 -16.01 14.06
N PRO A 24 -7.58 -17.12 13.44
CA PRO A 24 -6.89 -18.40 13.55
C PRO A 24 -5.45 -18.37 13.00
N GLN A 25 -5.18 -17.57 11.96
CA GLN A 25 -3.85 -17.43 11.40
C GLN A 25 -2.94 -16.59 12.29
N TRP A 26 -3.48 -15.49 12.83
CA TRP A 26 -2.75 -14.70 13.81
C TRP A 26 -2.41 -15.52 15.05
N GLN A 27 -3.33 -16.34 15.55
CA GLN A 27 -3.09 -17.22 16.69
C GLN A 27 -1.99 -18.24 16.36
N GLU A 28 -2.06 -18.91 15.20
CA GLU A 28 -1.03 -19.87 14.78
C GLU A 28 0.35 -19.21 14.68
N TYR A 29 0.44 -18.01 14.12
CA TYR A 29 1.71 -17.29 14.04
C TYR A 29 2.22 -16.87 15.43
N SER A 30 1.33 -16.32 16.26
CA SER A 30 1.65 -15.90 17.63
C SER A 30 2.17 -17.07 18.47
N ASP A 31 1.45 -18.20 18.49
CA ASP A 31 1.79 -19.39 19.27
C ASP A 31 3.12 -20.03 18.84
N ASN A 32 3.50 -19.84 17.57
CA ASN A 32 4.73 -20.38 16.99
C ASN A 32 5.84 -19.33 16.85
N SER A 33 5.68 -18.14 17.44
CA SER A 33 6.65 -17.03 17.34
C SER A 33 7.03 -16.68 15.90
N LYS A 34 6.07 -16.77 14.99
CA LYS A 34 6.21 -16.37 13.58
C LYS A 34 5.65 -14.98 13.38
N SER A 35 6.12 -14.31 12.32
CA SER A 35 5.58 -13.02 11.91
C SER A 35 5.44 -12.92 10.40
N ALA A 36 4.41 -12.21 9.96
CA ALA A 36 4.15 -11.90 8.55
C ALA A 36 3.72 -10.45 8.39
N LEU A 37 3.89 -9.92 7.18
CA LEU A 37 3.38 -8.61 6.78
C LEU A 37 1.85 -8.67 6.69
N PRO A 38 1.15 -7.54 6.96
CA PRO A 38 -0.29 -7.48 6.91
C PRO A 38 -0.92 -8.09 5.65
N HIS A 39 -0.43 -7.73 4.46
CA HIS A 39 -1.00 -8.23 3.19
C HIS A 39 -0.77 -9.73 2.97
N GLU A 40 0.25 -10.33 3.59
CA GLU A 40 0.51 -11.77 3.47
C GLU A 40 -0.61 -12.58 4.14
N PHE A 41 -1.14 -12.11 5.28
CA PHE A 41 -2.31 -12.74 5.89
C PHE A 41 -3.54 -12.67 4.98
N PHE A 42 -3.76 -11.53 4.30
CA PHE A 42 -4.84 -11.42 3.30
C PHE A 42 -4.66 -12.39 2.14
N TYR A 43 -3.44 -12.50 1.60
CA TYR A 43 -3.15 -13.45 0.53
C TYR A 43 -3.44 -14.88 1.00
N GLN A 44 -3.06 -15.23 2.22
CA GLN A 44 -3.32 -16.57 2.76
C GLN A 44 -4.83 -16.86 2.90
N ILE A 45 -5.64 -15.95 3.45
CA ILE A 45 -7.10 -16.17 3.57
C ILE A 45 -7.82 -16.16 2.23
N LEU A 46 -7.33 -15.39 1.25
CA LEU A 46 -7.90 -15.36 -0.10
C LEU A 46 -7.58 -16.63 -0.90
N LEU A 47 -6.40 -17.21 -0.68
CA LEU A 47 -5.93 -18.40 -1.42
C LEU A 47 -6.31 -19.72 -0.75
N ASN A 48 -6.58 -19.73 0.55
CA ASN A 48 -6.93 -20.97 1.28
C ASN A 48 -8.40 -21.38 1.14
N GLY A 49 -9.23 -20.59 0.44
CA GLY A 49 -10.63 -20.90 0.16
C GLY A 49 -11.56 -20.82 1.37
N LYS A 50 -11.14 -20.18 2.48
CA LYS A 50 -11.95 -20.04 3.70
C LYS A 50 -12.79 -18.77 3.77
N LEU A 51 -12.65 -17.88 2.79
CA LEU A 51 -13.49 -16.69 2.65
C LEU A 51 -14.61 -16.94 1.65
N ASP A 52 -15.84 -16.71 2.09
CA ASP A 52 -16.98 -16.63 1.20
C ASP A 52 -16.96 -15.28 0.45
N PHE A 53 -17.09 -15.32 -0.87
CA PHE A 53 -17.12 -14.13 -1.72
C PHE A 53 -18.57 -13.72 -2.02
N ASP A 54 -18.99 -12.55 -1.56
CA ASP A 54 -20.27 -11.95 -1.94
C ASP A 54 -20.22 -11.26 -3.32
N GLY A 55 -19.03 -10.82 -3.74
CA GLY A 55 -18.81 -10.13 -5.03
C GLY A 55 -18.15 -11.02 -6.09
N ASP A 56 -18.11 -10.54 -7.34
CA ASP A 56 -17.40 -11.21 -8.43
C ASP A 56 -15.89 -11.32 -8.11
N PRO A 57 -15.34 -12.54 -7.91
CA PRO A 57 -13.93 -12.70 -7.60
C PRO A 57 -13.00 -12.20 -8.71
N SER A 58 -13.46 -12.14 -9.96
CA SER A 58 -12.69 -11.60 -11.08
C SER A 58 -12.53 -10.08 -11.03
N ALA A 59 -13.41 -9.39 -10.29
CA ALA A 59 -13.34 -7.95 -10.05
C ALA A 59 -12.46 -7.58 -8.83
N SER A 60 -11.96 -8.58 -8.07
CA SER A 60 -11.12 -8.33 -6.89
C SER A 60 -9.65 -8.19 -7.26
N TRP A 61 -9.13 -6.96 -7.22
CA TRP A 61 -7.71 -6.69 -7.48
C TRP A 61 -6.81 -7.33 -6.42
N VAL A 62 -7.25 -7.44 -5.16
CA VAL A 62 -6.46 -8.06 -4.08
C VAL A 62 -6.34 -9.57 -4.32
N LEU A 63 -7.42 -10.23 -4.78
CA LEU A 63 -7.37 -11.64 -5.15
C LEU A 63 -6.47 -11.87 -6.37
N ALA A 64 -6.55 -10.99 -7.37
CA ALA A 64 -5.65 -11.04 -8.52
C ALA A 64 -4.18 -10.87 -8.09
N ALA A 65 -3.90 -9.94 -7.18
CA ALA A 65 -2.57 -9.71 -6.63
C ALA A 65 -2.06 -10.94 -5.84
N ALA A 66 -2.91 -11.55 -5.02
CA ALA A 66 -2.59 -12.78 -4.28
C ALA A 66 -2.25 -13.94 -5.22
N LYS A 67 -3.09 -14.19 -6.25
CA LYS A 67 -2.88 -15.27 -7.22
C LYS A 67 -1.59 -15.13 -8.03
N ASN A 68 -1.14 -13.90 -8.26
CA ASN A 68 0.09 -13.60 -8.98
C ASN A 68 1.29 -13.33 -8.07
N ASN A 69 1.10 -13.44 -6.74
CA ASN A 69 2.11 -13.13 -5.73
C ASN A 69 2.78 -11.75 -5.97
N LEU A 70 1.96 -10.72 -6.23
CA LEU A 70 2.47 -9.37 -6.46
C LEU A 70 3.02 -8.78 -5.15
N PRO A 71 4.16 -8.07 -5.19
CA PRO A 71 4.68 -7.35 -4.03
C PRO A 71 3.70 -6.24 -3.64
N LEU A 72 3.37 -6.16 -2.35
CA LEU A 72 2.49 -5.14 -1.79
C LEU A 72 3.18 -4.45 -0.61
N PHE A 73 3.11 -3.12 -0.58
CA PHE A 73 3.70 -2.31 0.48
C PHE A 73 2.59 -1.48 1.11
N VAL A 74 2.17 -1.86 2.31
CA VAL A 74 1.01 -1.26 3.00
C VAL A 74 1.45 -0.69 4.36
N PRO A 75 2.27 0.37 4.35
CA PRO A 75 2.70 1.04 5.57
C PRO A 75 1.50 1.67 6.29
N GLY A 76 1.60 1.86 7.61
CA GLY A 76 0.52 2.44 8.41
C GLY A 76 -0.72 1.54 8.55
N TRP A 77 -0.55 0.22 8.34
CA TRP A 77 -1.62 -0.77 8.49
C TRP A 77 -2.35 -0.69 9.85
N GLU A 78 -1.62 -0.33 10.90
CA GLU A 78 -2.16 -0.13 12.24
C GLU A 78 -3.26 0.93 12.31
N ASP A 79 -3.26 1.90 11.40
CA ASP A 79 -4.32 2.90 11.22
C ASP A 79 -5.46 2.32 10.36
N SER A 80 -6.02 1.20 10.81
CA SER A 80 -7.15 0.54 10.13
C SER A 80 -8.07 -0.17 11.13
N THR A 81 -9.29 -0.49 10.69
CA THR A 81 -10.23 -1.28 11.50
C THR A 81 -9.64 -2.63 11.93
N LEU A 82 -8.92 -3.30 11.03
CA LEU A 82 -8.29 -4.59 11.34
C LEU A 82 -7.03 -4.43 12.21
N GLY A 83 -6.31 -3.30 12.09
CA GLY A 83 -5.26 -2.91 13.03
C GLY A 83 -5.81 -2.75 14.46
N ASN A 84 -6.95 -2.06 14.61
CA ASN A 84 -7.63 -1.89 15.90
C ASN A 84 -8.12 -3.23 16.47
N ILE A 85 -8.67 -4.12 15.63
CA ILE A 85 -9.10 -5.47 16.03
C ILE A 85 -7.89 -6.27 16.52
N PHE A 86 -6.79 -6.29 15.77
CA PHE A 86 -5.56 -6.96 16.16
C PHE A 86 -5.03 -6.42 17.51
N ALA A 87 -4.99 -5.10 17.69
CA ALA A 87 -4.59 -4.47 18.95
C ALA A 87 -5.51 -4.88 20.13
N SER A 88 -6.81 -5.03 19.88
CA SER A 88 -7.75 -5.50 20.92
C SER A 88 -7.45 -6.92 21.39
N HIS A 89 -7.06 -7.81 20.48
CA HIS A 89 -6.65 -9.18 20.79
C HIS A 89 -5.30 -9.24 21.53
N VAL A 90 -4.38 -8.35 21.21
CA VAL A 90 -3.12 -8.18 21.95
C VAL A 90 -3.40 -7.74 23.40
N ILE A 91 -4.27 -6.74 23.61
CA ILE A 91 -4.64 -6.26 24.95
C ILE A 91 -5.29 -7.37 25.78
N GLN A 92 -6.11 -8.22 25.14
CA GLN A 92 -6.72 -9.39 25.77
C GLN A 92 -5.73 -10.54 26.02
N SER A 93 -4.43 -10.34 25.74
CA SER A 93 -3.37 -11.34 25.87
C SER A 93 -3.61 -12.61 25.05
N SER A 94 -4.34 -12.48 23.94
CA SER A 94 -4.59 -13.59 23.00
C SER A 94 -3.57 -13.64 21.87
N LEU A 95 -2.90 -12.53 21.54
CA LEU A 95 -1.90 -12.45 20.47
C LEU A 95 -0.64 -11.69 20.92
N ASP A 96 0.52 -12.07 20.38
CA ASP A 96 1.76 -11.32 20.50
C ASP A 96 1.78 -10.16 19.48
N PRO A 97 2.09 -8.91 19.89
CA PRO A 97 2.13 -7.76 18.98
C PRO A 97 3.16 -7.88 17.84
N THR A 98 4.15 -8.76 17.96
CA THR A 98 5.16 -9.02 16.92
C THR A 98 4.68 -9.95 15.81
N THR A 99 3.51 -10.57 15.97
CA THR A 99 2.87 -11.46 14.97
C THR A 99 2.68 -10.75 13.62
N VAL A 100 2.33 -9.46 13.65
CA VAL A 100 2.16 -8.65 12.44
C VAL A 100 3.34 -7.68 12.33
N LYS A 101 4.08 -7.78 11.22
CA LYS A 101 5.22 -6.91 10.92
C LYS A 101 4.77 -5.47 10.63
N SER A 102 5.64 -4.51 10.98
CA SER A 102 5.39 -3.07 10.87
C SER A 102 5.87 -2.44 9.55
N GLY A 103 5.60 -1.14 9.37
CA GLY A 103 6.08 -0.33 8.24
C GLY A 103 7.60 -0.35 8.02
N ILE A 104 8.41 -0.58 9.06
CA ILE A 104 9.86 -0.71 8.90
C ILE A 104 10.21 -1.96 8.08
N HIS A 105 9.53 -3.07 8.33
CA HIS A 105 9.72 -4.30 7.56
C HIS A 105 9.30 -4.10 6.10
N TYR A 106 8.21 -3.38 5.85
CA TYR A 106 7.85 -2.98 4.49
C TYR A 106 8.93 -2.16 3.79
N MET A 107 9.59 -1.24 4.50
CA MET A 107 10.63 -0.39 3.89
C MET A 107 11.88 -1.21 3.57
N THR A 108 12.28 -2.14 4.43
CA THR A 108 13.42 -3.03 4.16
C THR A 108 13.15 -3.95 2.98
N ASP A 109 11.93 -4.47 2.86
CA ASP A 109 11.56 -5.35 1.76
C ASP A 109 11.39 -4.57 0.45
N LEU A 110 10.86 -3.34 0.52
CA LEU A 110 10.78 -2.43 -0.62
C LEU A 110 12.17 -2.05 -1.14
N ALA A 111 13.12 -1.81 -0.24
CA ALA A 111 14.50 -1.52 -0.62
C ALA A 111 15.14 -2.68 -1.38
N GLN A 112 14.99 -3.91 -0.87
CA GLN A 112 15.47 -5.12 -1.57
C GLN A 112 14.80 -5.28 -2.93
N TRP A 113 13.48 -5.10 -3.00
CA TRP A 113 12.73 -5.15 -4.25
C TRP A 113 13.24 -4.11 -5.24
N TYR A 114 13.40 -2.86 -4.81
CA TYR A 114 13.85 -1.74 -5.66
C TYR A 114 15.26 -2.00 -6.23
N GLU A 115 16.20 -2.45 -5.39
CA GLU A 115 17.57 -2.77 -5.80
C GLU A 115 17.64 -3.96 -6.77
N SER A 116 16.68 -4.90 -6.70
CA SER A 116 16.62 -6.05 -7.60
C SER A 116 16.12 -5.72 -9.02
N GLN A 117 15.56 -4.52 -9.25
CA GLN A 117 15.00 -4.15 -10.54
C GLN A 117 16.11 -3.87 -11.56
N THR A 118 15.97 -4.46 -12.75
CA THR A 118 16.95 -4.30 -13.85
C THR A 118 16.53 -3.25 -14.88
N THR A 119 15.29 -2.80 -14.80
CA THR A 119 14.72 -1.78 -15.69
C THR A 119 14.46 -0.48 -14.93
N PRO A 120 14.56 0.68 -15.59
CA PRO A 120 14.18 1.95 -14.98
C PRO A 120 12.74 1.92 -14.46
N LEU A 121 12.53 2.34 -13.22
CA LEU A 121 11.22 2.31 -12.58
C LEU A 121 10.49 3.64 -12.76
N ALA A 122 9.22 3.56 -13.12
CA ALA A 122 8.30 4.69 -13.18
C ALA A 122 7.40 4.69 -11.94
N PHE A 123 7.00 5.87 -11.47
CA PHE A 123 6.09 6.01 -10.34
C PHE A 123 4.80 6.70 -10.73
N PHE A 124 3.71 5.94 -10.73
CA PHE A 124 2.36 6.42 -11.02
C PHE A 124 1.55 6.47 -9.72
N GLN A 125 1.33 7.69 -9.23
CA GLN A 125 0.70 7.96 -7.95
C GLN A 125 -0.76 8.40 -8.17
N ILE A 126 -1.69 7.70 -7.54
CA ILE A 126 -3.11 8.07 -7.47
C ILE A 126 -3.39 8.53 -6.04
N GLY A 127 -3.74 9.80 -5.87
CA GLY A 127 -3.91 10.42 -4.56
C GLY A 127 -2.59 10.91 -3.94
N GLY A 128 -2.51 10.89 -2.62
CA GLY A 128 -1.38 11.40 -1.84
C GLY A 128 -1.14 10.61 -0.55
N GLY A 129 -0.59 11.28 0.46
CA GLY A 129 -0.35 10.69 1.77
C GLY A 129 0.69 9.57 1.75
N ILE A 130 0.55 8.61 2.66
CA ILE A 130 1.53 7.55 2.88
C ILE A 130 1.73 6.66 1.66
N ALA A 131 0.69 6.45 0.84
CA ALA A 131 0.78 5.67 -0.39
C ALA A 131 1.64 6.33 -1.48
N GLY A 132 1.78 7.66 -1.44
CA GLY A 132 2.69 8.40 -2.32
C GLY A 132 4.09 8.52 -1.72
N ASP A 133 4.19 8.95 -0.46
CA ASP A 133 5.47 9.30 0.14
C ASP A 133 6.33 8.09 0.57
N PHE A 134 5.71 7.08 1.19
CA PHE A 134 6.45 5.92 1.66
C PHE A 134 7.24 5.22 0.54
N PRO A 135 6.63 4.85 -0.60
CA PRO A 135 7.37 4.16 -1.64
C PRO A 135 8.42 5.04 -2.31
N ILE A 136 8.14 6.33 -2.56
CA ILE A 136 9.09 7.21 -3.23
C ILE A 136 10.32 7.51 -2.36
N CYS A 137 10.18 7.45 -1.03
CA CYS A 137 11.25 7.63 -0.05
C CYS A 137 12.28 6.50 -0.02
N VAL A 138 12.03 5.35 -0.66
CA VAL A 138 13.03 4.27 -0.74
C VAL A 138 14.34 4.74 -1.36
N VAL A 139 14.28 5.62 -2.37
CA VAL A 139 15.44 6.13 -3.10
C VAL A 139 16.34 7.03 -2.24
N PRO A 140 15.83 8.11 -1.59
CA PRO A 140 16.66 8.89 -0.69
C PRO A 140 17.17 8.07 0.49
N MET A 141 16.39 7.12 1.03
CA MET A 141 16.87 6.23 2.09
C MET A 141 18.05 5.37 1.62
N LEU A 142 17.97 4.78 0.43
CA LEU A 142 19.07 4.01 -0.17
C LEU A 142 20.31 4.88 -0.45
N ASN A 143 20.13 6.04 -1.07
CA ASN A 143 21.25 6.89 -1.53
C ASN A 143 21.88 7.73 -0.41
N GLN A 144 21.09 8.26 0.53
CA GLN A 144 21.54 9.19 1.57
C GLN A 144 21.85 8.43 2.86
N ASP A 145 20.90 7.63 3.37
CA ASP A 145 21.04 6.99 4.68
C ASP A 145 21.91 5.73 4.62
N LEU A 146 21.77 4.92 3.56
CA LEU A 146 22.62 3.74 3.33
C LEU A 146 23.85 4.02 2.47
N SER A 147 24.00 5.26 1.95
CA SER A 147 25.12 5.66 1.09
C SER A 147 25.36 4.73 -0.10
N LYS A 148 24.30 4.09 -0.63
CA LYS A 148 24.35 3.27 -1.84
C LYS A 148 24.28 4.16 -3.08
N THR A 149 24.45 3.56 -4.26
CA THR A 149 24.23 4.24 -5.54
C THR A 149 23.13 3.51 -6.29
N VAL A 150 21.89 3.97 -6.14
CA VAL A 150 20.72 3.45 -6.84
C VAL A 150 20.14 4.50 -7.79
N PRO A 151 19.59 4.08 -8.95
CA PRO A 151 18.97 5.01 -9.89
C PRO A 151 17.77 5.72 -9.24
N LEU A 152 17.59 7.00 -9.58
CA LEU A 152 16.38 7.74 -9.22
C LEU A 152 15.19 7.22 -10.05
N TRP A 153 13.97 7.58 -9.63
CA TRP A 153 12.77 7.26 -10.42
C TRP A 153 12.88 7.87 -11.81
N SER A 154 12.60 7.06 -12.84
CA SER A 154 12.83 7.42 -14.25
C SER A 154 11.68 8.21 -14.88
N TRP A 155 10.50 8.18 -14.26
CA TRP A 155 9.31 8.88 -14.68
C TRP A 155 8.36 9.05 -13.49
N PHE A 156 7.63 10.15 -13.43
CA PHE A 156 6.66 10.41 -12.36
C PHE A 156 5.35 10.96 -12.91
N CYS A 157 4.21 10.47 -12.41
CA CYS A 157 2.93 11.16 -12.59
C CYS A 157 2.10 11.02 -11.34
N GLN A 158 1.43 12.11 -10.98
CA GLN A 158 0.52 12.16 -9.85
C GLN A 158 -0.86 12.65 -10.30
N ILE A 159 -1.91 11.95 -9.90
CA ILE A 159 -3.28 12.44 -9.90
C ILE A 159 -3.62 12.85 -8.48
N SER A 160 -3.94 14.12 -8.23
CA SER A 160 -4.21 14.63 -6.89
C SER A 160 -5.11 15.85 -6.94
N GLU A 161 -6.00 16.01 -5.97
CA GLU A 161 -6.78 17.23 -5.76
C GLU A 161 -6.08 18.19 -4.79
N ALA A 162 -4.97 17.77 -4.19
CA ALA A 162 -4.24 18.58 -3.24
C ALA A 162 -3.54 19.73 -3.97
N THR A 163 -3.99 20.95 -3.70
CA THR A 163 -3.30 22.16 -4.15
C THR A 163 -1.95 22.29 -3.44
N ALA A 164 -0.98 22.87 -4.14
CA ALA A 164 0.29 23.27 -3.53
C ALA A 164 0.01 24.39 -2.51
N SER A 165 -0.28 24.00 -1.28
CA SER A 165 -0.48 24.89 -0.14
C SER A 165 0.76 24.90 0.75
N TYR A 166 0.76 25.72 1.80
CA TYR A 166 1.89 25.88 2.71
C TYR A 166 2.18 24.58 3.51
N GLY A 167 3.01 23.69 2.95
CA GLY A 167 3.62 22.56 3.66
C GLY A 167 2.92 21.20 3.55
N GLY A 168 1.85 21.09 2.75
CA GLY A 168 1.19 19.80 2.50
C GLY A 168 1.97 18.93 1.51
N TYR A 169 2.64 17.88 1.98
CA TYR A 169 3.45 17.00 1.11
C TYR A 169 2.63 16.32 -0.01
N SER A 170 1.34 16.04 0.22
CA SER A 170 0.43 15.47 -0.78
C SER A 170 0.21 16.36 -2.01
N GLY A 171 0.39 17.68 -1.88
CA GLY A 171 0.31 18.66 -2.97
C GLY A 171 1.67 19.23 -3.38
N ALA A 172 2.77 18.67 -2.84
CA ALA A 172 4.12 19.17 -3.09
C ALA A 172 4.43 19.11 -4.59
N PRO A 173 4.77 20.25 -5.22
CA PRO A 173 5.06 20.29 -6.64
C PRO A 173 6.24 19.37 -6.95
N PRO A 174 6.31 18.80 -8.17
CA PRO A 174 7.37 17.86 -8.51
C PRO A 174 8.81 18.37 -8.31
N ASN A 175 9.02 19.70 -8.29
CA ASN A 175 10.32 20.30 -7.99
C ASN A 175 10.84 19.97 -6.58
N GLU A 176 9.96 19.84 -5.58
CA GLU A 176 10.36 19.45 -4.22
C GLU A 176 10.93 18.01 -4.21
N LYS A 177 10.42 17.12 -5.06
CA LYS A 177 10.93 15.75 -5.18
C LYS A 177 12.36 15.71 -5.74
N ILE A 178 12.78 16.71 -6.51
CA ILE A 178 14.15 16.82 -7.03
C ILE A 178 15.11 17.15 -5.89
N THR A 179 14.77 18.10 -5.02
CA THR A 179 15.64 18.52 -3.92
C THR A 179 15.88 17.40 -2.91
N TRP A 180 14.91 16.50 -2.75
CA TRP A 180 15.06 15.30 -1.92
C TRP A 180 15.79 14.14 -2.63
N GLY A 181 16.26 14.33 -3.86
CA GLY A 181 16.94 13.26 -4.62
C GLY A 181 16.01 12.11 -5.00
N LYS A 182 14.70 12.36 -5.15
CA LYS A 182 13.72 11.37 -5.62
C LYS A 182 13.64 11.35 -7.16
N LEU A 183 13.82 12.51 -7.79
CA LEU A 183 13.80 12.72 -9.25
C LEU A 183 15.01 13.54 -9.70
N THR A 184 15.41 13.42 -10.97
CA THR A 184 16.36 14.37 -11.59
C THR A 184 15.64 15.55 -12.23
N GLU A 185 16.35 16.65 -12.49
CA GLU A 185 15.81 17.78 -13.27
C GLU A 185 15.25 17.37 -14.64
N LYS A 186 15.82 16.32 -15.24
CA LYS A 186 15.43 15.82 -16.57
C LYS A 186 14.36 14.72 -16.53
N THR A 187 13.97 14.25 -15.34
CA THR A 187 12.95 13.19 -15.21
C THR A 187 11.60 13.69 -15.71
N PRO A 188 10.98 13.03 -16.71
CA PRO A 188 9.63 13.38 -17.14
C PRO A 188 8.66 13.26 -15.97
N ARG A 189 7.91 14.33 -15.72
CA ARG A 189 7.03 14.45 -14.57
C ARG A 189 5.75 15.18 -14.91
N TYR A 190 4.63 14.63 -14.44
CA TYR A 190 3.29 15.13 -14.73
C TYR A 190 2.49 15.26 -13.44
N HIS A 191 1.66 16.29 -13.35
CA HIS A 191 0.72 16.48 -12.26
C HIS A 191 -0.66 16.76 -12.87
N ILE A 192 -1.62 15.92 -12.56
CA ILE A 192 -3.01 16.05 -12.98
C ILE A 192 -3.84 16.45 -11.77
N GLU A 193 -4.27 17.71 -11.74
CA GLU A 193 -5.12 18.25 -10.70
C GLU A 193 -6.58 17.86 -10.97
N SER A 194 -7.02 16.73 -10.41
CA SER A 194 -8.38 16.19 -10.63
C SER A 194 -8.71 15.07 -9.66
N ASP A 195 -10.01 14.76 -9.55
CA ASP A 195 -10.49 13.55 -8.89
C ASP A 195 -10.00 12.31 -9.67
N ALA A 196 -9.38 11.38 -8.95
CA ALA A 196 -8.90 10.12 -9.50
C ALA A 196 -10.00 9.29 -10.17
N THR A 197 -11.24 9.38 -9.69
CA THR A 197 -12.39 8.64 -10.23
C THR A 197 -12.76 9.09 -11.64
N ILE A 198 -12.36 10.30 -12.05
CA ILE A 198 -12.58 10.81 -13.40
C ILE A 198 -11.40 10.42 -14.31
N VAL A 199 -10.17 10.70 -13.86
CA VAL A 199 -9.00 10.63 -14.74
C VAL A 199 -8.42 9.22 -14.84
N ALA A 200 -8.33 8.48 -13.73
CA ALA A 200 -7.68 7.17 -13.72
C ALA A 200 -8.36 6.18 -14.70
N PRO A 201 -9.70 6.08 -14.77
CA PRO A 201 -10.35 5.22 -15.76
C PRO A 201 -10.02 5.59 -17.21
N LEU A 202 -9.92 6.90 -17.53
CA LEU A 202 -9.59 7.36 -18.88
C LEU A 202 -8.15 6.98 -19.27
N ILE A 203 -7.20 7.11 -18.35
CA ILE A 203 -5.81 6.69 -18.55
C ILE A 203 -5.74 5.18 -18.76
N PHE A 204 -6.42 4.40 -17.91
CA PHE A 204 -6.40 2.94 -18.01
C PHE A 204 -7.08 2.46 -19.30
N ALA A 205 -8.20 3.04 -19.71
CA ALA A 205 -8.85 2.75 -20.99
C ALA A 205 -7.89 2.96 -22.17
N TYR A 206 -7.23 4.13 -22.21
CA TYR A 206 -6.26 4.46 -23.26
C TYR A 206 -5.07 3.49 -23.29
N LEU A 207 -4.55 3.07 -22.14
CA LEU A 207 -3.38 2.19 -22.06
C LEU A 207 -3.71 0.71 -22.31
N THR A 208 -4.92 0.28 -21.95
CA THR A 208 -5.32 -1.15 -22.02
C THR A 208 -6.10 -1.50 -23.28
N ASN A 209 -6.35 -0.54 -24.18
CA ASN A 209 -7.17 -0.69 -25.39
C ASN A 209 -8.58 -1.22 -25.12
N HIS A 210 -9.18 -0.77 -24.00
CA HIS A 210 -10.57 -1.03 -23.62
C HIS A 210 -11.40 0.25 -23.71
#